data_AF-A0A8H3XVR2-F1
#
_entry.id   AF-A0A8H3XVR2-F1
#
_cell.length_a   1.000
_cell.length_b   1.000
_cell.length_c   1.000
_cell.angle_alpha   90.00
_cell.angle_beta   90.00
_cell.angle_gamma   90.00
#
_symmetry.space_group_name_H-M   'P 1'
#
loop_
_entity.id
_entity.type
_entity.pdbx_description
1 polymer ?
#
loop_
_entity_poly.entity_id
_entity_poly.type
_entity_poly.pdbx_seq_one_letter_code
_entity_poly.pdbx_strand_id
1 'polypeptide(L)'
;MAASQSGLELPSSAETVSVSLIDTGARLDLPAEQFMTPKIPGYDRLAVPSYSFLITHPSGERLLFDLSLRKDFQNLAPPFREICTDPESGWTVYSPRSVSDLLVENGIPLQEINAIIWSHYHFDHIGDPSLFPSTTDLVVGPTFISRFAPGYPEKPDAPVRSSDWRGRSLREMDFDQHPGKVTIGRFKAIDWFGDGSFYLLHTPGHTPEHMCGLARVQSDSFILMGADCAHHPGEFRPTKQSPIPEIIQPSPLPSHPQYGTVCPGHIFAQLGYKPGSTDTPFFIPAPDYTHDFDECCRSVNGIAEFDASEQVLVLIAHDHTMLSIFKGEEDGDNGWFFPKRSLDKWREAGLKNKGKWLFLEDFEVPSTES
;
A
#
# COMPACT_ATOMS: atom_id res chain seq x y z
N MET A 1 21.33 -18.90 11.08
CA MET A 1 22.43 -17.91 11.15
C MET A 1 21.79 -16.53 11.12
N ALA A 2 22.29 -15.59 11.93
CA ALA A 2 21.66 -14.30 12.18
C ALA A 2 21.43 -13.53 10.86
N ALA A 3 20.16 -13.24 10.55
CA ALA A 3 19.83 -12.23 9.55
C ALA A 3 20.48 -10.92 9.98
N SER A 4 21.19 -10.25 9.07
CA SER A 4 21.74 -8.92 9.36
C SER A 4 20.60 -8.04 9.83
N GLN A 5 20.68 -7.52 11.06
CA GLN A 5 19.76 -6.48 11.51
C GLN A 5 19.75 -5.41 10.43
N SER A 6 18.57 -5.12 9.88
CA SER A 6 18.38 -3.93 9.05
C SER A 6 18.99 -2.77 9.83
N GLY A 7 19.87 -1.98 9.22
CA GLY A 7 20.40 -0.74 9.80
C GLY A 7 19.34 0.35 9.99
N LEU A 8 18.06 -0.01 9.89
CA LEU A 8 16.90 0.85 10.08
C LEU A 8 16.71 1.13 11.56
N GLU A 9 16.94 2.38 11.94
CA GLU A 9 16.60 2.90 13.26
C GLU A 9 15.17 3.44 13.25
N LEU A 10 14.30 2.85 14.07
CA LEU A 10 12.93 3.31 14.26
C LEU A 10 12.87 4.17 15.53
N PRO A 11 12.12 5.30 15.53
CA PRO A 11 11.99 6.11 16.73
C PRO A 11 11.42 5.32 17.90
N SER A 12 11.84 5.63 19.13
CA SER A 12 11.24 5.07 20.35
C SER A 12 10.07 5.92 20.84
N SER A 13 8.95 5.30 21.16
CA SER A 13 7.86 5.94 21.91
C SER A 13 7.06 4.88 22.67
N ALA A 14 6.35 5.29 23.72
CA ALA A 14 5.37 4.48 24.41
C ALA A 14 3.96 4.61 23.80
N GLU A 15 3.70 5.67 23.03
CA GLU A 15 2.40 5.94 22.44
C GLU A 15 2.19 5.12 21.17
N THR A 16 0.98 4.59 21.00
CA THR A 16 0.59 3.73 19.88
C THR A 16 -0.77 4.15 19.33
N VAL A 17 -1.02 3.82 18.07
CA VAL A 17 -2.34 3.93 17.43
C VAL A 17 -2.91 2.54 17.16
N SER A 18 -4.23 2.45 17.05
CA SER A 18 -4.89 1.27 16.49
C SER A 18 -5.07 1.43 14.98
N VAL A 19 -4.80 0.38 14.21
CA VAL A 19 -4.91 0.37 12.74
C VAL A 19 -5.89 -0.70 12.30
N SER A 20 -6.92 -0.33 11.54
CA SER A 20 -7.86 -1.27 10.93
C SER A 20 -7.74 -1.22 9.41
N LEU A 21 -7.68 -2.39 8.76
CA LEU A 21 -7.60 -2.53 7.31
C LEU A 21 -9.02 -2.55 6.71
N ILE A 22 -9.31 -1.70 5.75
CA ILE A 22 -10.61 -1.58 5.10
C ILE A 22 -10.50 -2.14 3.68
N ASP A 23 -11.35 -3.13 3.37
CA ASP A 23 -11.55 -3.65 2.01
C ASP A 23 -12.95 -3.30 1.52
N THR A 24 -13.02 -2.35 0.58
CA THR A 24 -14.25 -1.94 -0.08
C THR A 24 -14.82 -3.03 -0.99
N GLY A 25 -14.01 -4.02 -1.36
CA GLY A 25 -14.27 -4.96 -2.43
C GLY A 25 -13.83 -4.43 -3.80
N ALA A 26 -13.18 -3.26 -3.86
CA ALA A 26 -12.64 -2.73 -5.10
C ALA A 26 -11.53 -3.63 -5.63
N ARG A 27 -11.66 -4.05 -6.89
CA ARG A 27 -10.74 -4.92 -7.61
C ARG A 27 -10.52 -4.37 -9.00
N LEU A 28 -9.25 -4.26 -9.38
CA LEU A 28 -8.85 -3.96 -10.74
C LEU A 28 -8.02 -5.12 -11.28
N ASP A 29 -8.04 -5.26 -12.59
CA ASP A 29 -7.19 -6.18 -13.32
C ASP A 29 -6.52 -5.37 -14.44
N LEU A 30 -5.20 -5.23 -14.34
CA LEU A 30 -4.39 -4.28 -15.13
C LEU A 30 -3.27 -5.01 -15.88
N PRO A 31 -2.81 -4.52 -17.05
CA PRO A 31 -1.64 -5.10 -17.72
C PRO A 31 -0.37 -4.90 -16.88
N ALA A 32 0.27 -5.99 -16.44
CA ALA A 32 1.41 -5.92 -15.50
C ALA A 32 2.59 -5.08 -16.03
N GLU A 33 2.88 -5.19 -17.33
CA GLU A 33 4.00 -4.50 -17.99
C GLU A 33 3.84 -2.97 -18.05
N GLN A 34 2.63 -2.44 -17.82
CA GLN A 34 2.44 -0.99 -17.70
C GLN A 34 3.08 -0.45 -16.42
N PHE A 35 3.12 -1.25 -15.35
CA PHE A 35 3.50 -0.78 -14.01
C PHE A 35 4.90 -1.23 -13.60
N MET A 36 5.36 -2.37 -14.13
CA MET A 36 6.61 -3.00 -13.69
C MET A 36 7.31 -3.80 -14.79
N THR A 37 8.62 -3.96 -14.65
CA THR A 37 9.52 -4.63 -15.61
C THR A 37 10.58 -5.47 -14.88
N PRO A 38 11.10 -6.57 -15.43
CA PRO A 38 10.82 -7.15 -16.74
C PRO A 38 9.46 -7.85 -16.78
N LYS A 39 8.96 -8.07 -18.00
CA LYS A 39 7.89 -9.03 -18.22
C LYS A 39 8.34 -10.43 -17.78
N ILE A 40 7.56 -11.07 -16.91
CA ILE A 40 7.76 -12.46 -16.50
C ILE A 40 6.74 -13.32 -17.26
N PRO A 41 7.16 -14.36 -18.02
CA PRO A 41 6.23 -15.27 -18.70
C PRO A 41 5.22 -15.88 -17.71
N GLY A 42 3.94 -15.92 -18.11
CA GLY A 42 2.85 -16.40 -17.27
C GLY A 42 2.24 -15.32 -16.36
N TYR A 43 2.91 -14.18 -16.17
CA TYR A 43 2.41 -13.05 -15.38
C TYR A 43 2.17 -11.81 -16.25
N ASP A 44 1.09 -11.84 -17.03
CA ASP A 44 0.71 -10.75 -17.93
C ASP A 44 -0.21 -9.70 -17.26
N ARG A 45 -0.87 -10.07 -16.17
CA ARG A 45 -1.96 -9.32 -15.56
C ARG A 45 -1.70 -9.14 -14.06
N LEU A 46 -1.79 -7.90 -13.59
CA LEU A 46 -1.69 -7.53 -12.18
C LEU A 46 -3.11 -7.52 -11.58
N ALA A 47 -3.33 -8.34 -10.56
CA ALA A 47 -4.55 -8.30 -9.76
C ALA A 47 -4.40 -7.25 -8.66
N VAL A 48 -5.30 -6.27 -8.65
CA VAL A 48 -5.16 -5.04 -7.86
C VAL A 48 -6.34 -4.91 -6.90
N PRO A 49 -6.23 -5.35 -5.64
CA PRO A 49 -7.10 -4.85 -4.58
C PRO A 49 -6.78 -3.37 -4.34
N SER A 50 -7.72 -2.65 -3.73
CA SER A 50 -7.49 -1.29 -3.27
C SER A 50 -7.91 -1.20 -1.81
N TYR A 51 -6.91 -1.15 -0.93
CA TYR A 51 -7.11 -1.08 0.51
C TYR A 51 -7.11 0.37 1.02
N SER A 52 -7.69 0.55 2.21
CA SER A 52 -7.55 1.79 2.99
C SER A 52 -7.36 1.45 4.46
N PHE A 53 -6.91 2.42 5.25
CA PHE A 53 -6.63 2.18 6.67
C PHE A 53 -7.35 3.21 7.54
N LEU A 54 -8.04 2.73 8.57
CA LEU A 54 -8.54 3.57 9.66
C LEU A 54 -7.53 3.54 10.80
N ILE A 55 -6.95 4.69 11.09
CA ILE A 55 -6.02 4.90 12.20
C ILE A 55 -6.79 5.59 13.33
N THR A 56 -6.79 5.01 14.53
CA THR A 56 -7.44 5.58 15.71
C THR A 56 -6.41 5.83 16.80
N HIS A 57 -6.26 7.10 17.19
CA HIS A 57 -5.36 7.53 18.24
C HIS A 57 -6.04 7.44 19.62
N PRO A 58 -5.30 7.17 20.72
CA PRO A 58 -5.86 7.11 22.08
C PRO A 58 -6.59 8.39 22.54
N SER A 59 -6.29 9.54 21.94
CA SER A 59 -7.04 10.80 22.18
C SER A 59 -8.48 10.77 21.65
N GLY A 60 -8.82 9.80 20.81
CA GLY A 60 -10.10 9.70 20.09
C GLY A 60 -10.07 10.24 18.66
N GLU A 61 -8.95 10.84 18.22
CA GLU A 61 -8.82 11.26 16.82
C GLU A 61 -8.73 10.07 15.87
N ARG A 62 -9.38 10.19 14.71
CA ARG A 62 -9.42 9.17 13.66
C ARG A 62 -8.97 9.74 12.33
N LEU A 63 -8.07 9.03 11.67
CA LEU A 63 -7.56 9.35 10.35
C LEU A 63 -7.89 8.21 9.37
N LEU A 64 -8.19 8.57 8.13
CA LEU A 64 -8.21 7.62 7.02
C LEU A 64 -6.93 7.82 6.21
N PHE A 65 -6.18 6.75 6.00
CA PHE A 65 -5.09 6.71 5.02
C PHE A 65 -5.62 6.02 3.76
N ASP A 66 -5.77 6.83 2.72
CA ASP A 66 -6.53 6.56 1.50
C ASP A 66 -8.02 6.25 1.72
N LEU A 67 -8.79 6.27 0.64
CA LEU A 67 -10.22 6.00 0.57
C LEU A 67 -10.60 4.94 -0.47
N SER A 68 -9.61 4.24 -1.02
CA SER A 68 -9.79 3.25 -2.08
C SER A 68 -10.43 3.90 -3.32
N LEU A 69 -11.02 3.08 -4.20
CA LEU A 69 -11.76 3.53 -5.37
C LEU A 69 -13.22 3.85 -5.02
N ARG A 70 -13.71 5.02 -5.45
CA ARG A 70 -15.14 5.37 -5.32
C ARG A 70 -16.03 4.34 -6.05
N LYS A 71 -17.16 3.96 -5.45
CA LYS A 71 -18.11 3.01 -6.06
C LYS A 71 -18.71 3.48 -7.38
N ASP A 72 -18.79 4.80 -7.56
CA ASP A 72 -19.27 5.46 -8.77
C ASP A 72 -18.10 6.03 -9.58
N PHE A 73 -17.10 5.19 -9.88
CA PHE A 73 -15.86 5.59 -10.57
C PHE A 73 -16.08 6.25 -11.94
N GLN A 74 -17.28 6.15 -12.52
CA GLN A 74 -17.68 6.90 -13.71
C GLN A 74 -17.75 8.42 -13.46
N ASN A 75 -17.80 8.84 -12.19
CA ASN A 75 -17.74 10.24 -11.74
C ASN A 75 -16.32 10.69 -11.36
N LEU A 76 -15.28 9.92 -11.66
CA LEU A 76 -13.89 10.41 -11.55
C LEU A 76 -13.67 11.65 -12.45
N ALA A 77 -12.56 12.35 -12.20
CA ALA A 77 -12.12 13.40 -13.12
C ALA A 77 -11.74 12.79 -14.49
N PRO A 78 -11.82 13.55 -15.60
CA PRO A 78 -11.75 13.00 -16.96
C PRO A 78 -10.60 12.02 -17.23
N PRO A 79 -9.33 12.31 -16.86
CA PRO A 79 -8.22 11.40 -17.18
C PRO A 79 -8.42 9.97 -16.64
N PHE A 80 -8.88 9.84 -15.40
CA PHE A 80 -9.12 8.52 -14.79
C PHE A 80 -10.48 7.94 -15.13
N ARG A 81 -11.51 8.77 -15.29
CA ARG A 81 -12.81 8.29 -15.76
C ARG A 81 -12.66 7.61 -17.12
N GLU A 82 -11.93 8.23 -18.03
CA GLU A 82 -11.77 7.74 -19.41
C GLU A 82 -11.08 6.39 -19.43
N ILE A 83 -9.91 6.23 -18.78
CA ILE A 83 -9.22 4.94 -18.74
C ILE A 83 -10.02 3.83 -18.02
N CYS A 84 -10.72 4.17 -16.94
CA CYS A 84 -11.49 3.19 -16.15
C CYS A 84 -12.81 2.76 -16.79
N THR A 85 -13.32 3.52 -17.76
CA THR A 85 -14.62 3.24 -18.42
C THR A 85 -14.51 2.90 -19.90
N ASP A 86 -13.32 3.05 -20.48
CA ASP A 86 -13.02 2.63 -21.84
C ASP A 86 -12.86 1.10 -21.91
N PRO A 87 -13.73 0.38 -22.64
CA PRO A 87 -13.60 -1.07 -22.79
C PRO A 87 -12.34 -1.49 -23.57
N GLU A 88 -11.66 -0.55 -24.26
CA GLU A 88 -10.43 -0.81 -25.02
C GLU A 88 -9.15 -0.48 -24.23
N SER A 89 -9.25 0.06 -23.01
CA SER A 89 -8.07 0.40 -22.19
C SER A 89 -7.27 -0.81 -21.72
N GLY A 90 -7.87 -2.00 -21.79
CA GLY A 90 -7.32 -3.23 -21.23
C GLY A 90 -7.41 -3.30 -19.71
N TRP A 91 -8.09 -2.34 -19.06
CA TRP A 91 -8.31 -2.32 -17.61
C TRP A 91 -9.70 -2.87 -17.30
N THR A 92 -9.79 -3.76 -16.32
CA THR A 92 -11.09 -4.15 -15.74
C THR A 92 -11.20 -3.53 -14.36
N VAL A 93 -12.28 -2.80 -14.10
CA VAL A 93 -12.48 -2.06 -12.86
C VAL A 93 -13.81 -2.46 -12.22
N TYR A 94 -13.75 -2.87 -10.96
CA TYR A 94 -14.91 -3.20 -10.14
C TYR A 94 -14.77 -2.48 -8.79
N SER A 95 -15.76 -1.66 -8.42
CA SER A 95 -15.84 -1.05 -7.08
C SER A 95 -17.27 -1.08 -6.59
N PRO A 96 -17.64 -2.01 -5.69
CA PRO A 96 -19.02 -2.17 -5.24
C PRO A 96 -19.40 -1.19 -4.13
N ARG A 97 -18.42 -0.67 -3.39
CA ARG A 97 -18.63 0.15 -2.19
C ARG A 97 -17.54 1.20 -2.06
N SER A 98 -17.85 2.29 -1.35
CA SER A 98 -16.86 3.27 -0.90
C SER A 98 -16.51 3.04 0.57
N VAL A 99 -15.35 3.54 1.02
CA VAL A 99 -14.97 3.51 2.44
C VAL A 99 -16.04 4.12 3.34
N SER A 100 -16.69 5.20 2.88
CA SER A 100 -17.80 5.84 3.60
C SER A 100 -18.98 4.90 3.88
N ASP A 101 -19.28 3.98 2.96
CA ASP A 101 -20.37 3.01 3.14
C ASP A 101 -20.02 2.07 4.29
N LEU A 102 -18.79 1.54 4.29
CA LEU A 102 -18.30 0.63 5.32
C LEU A 102 -18.24 1.28 6.71
N LEU A 103 -17.84 2.54 6.80
CA LEU A 103 -17.84 3.26 8.08
C LEU A 103 -19.26 3.40 8.64
N VAL A 104 -20.20 3.88 7.82
CA VAL A 104 -21.59 4.10 8.24
C VAL A 104 -22.30 2.79 8.57
N GLU A 105 -22.14 1.74 7.74
CA GLU A 105 -22.70 0.41 7.97
C GLU A 105 -22.26 -0.20 9.30
N ASN A 106 -21.04 0.14 9.75
CA ASN A 106 -20.46 -0.38 10.98
C ASN A 106 -20.46 0.64 12.13
N GLY A 107 -21.32 1.66 12.04
CA GLY A 107 -21.62 2.55 13.15
C GLY A 107 -20.56 3.62 13.44
N ILE A 108 -19.68 3.94 12.48
CA ILE A 108 -18.77 5.08 12.56
C ILE A 108 -19.36 6.24 11.75
N PRO A 109 -19.89 7.29 12.40
CA PRO A 109 -20.32 8.50 11.71
C PRO A 109 -19.15 9.17 11.01
N LEU A 110 -19.35 9.65 9.78
CA LEU A 110 -18.29 10.33 9.02
C LEU A 110 -17.75 11.60 9.70
N GLN A 111 -18.55 12.19 10.59
CA GLN A 111 -18.16 13.33 11.44
C GLN A 111 -17.08 12.99 12.46
N GLU A 112 -16.86 11.72 12.78
CA GLU A 112 -15.78 11.29 13.67
C GLU A 112 -14.42 11.20 12.95
N ILE A 113 -14.38 11.37 11.62
CA ILE A 113 -13.12 11.35 10.87
C ILE A 113 -12.52 12.76 10.84
N ASN A 114 -11.36 12.91 11.47
CA ASN A 114 -10.65 14.18 11.57
C ASN A 114 -9.95 14.56 10.27
N ALA A 115 -9.29 13.60 9.62
CA ALA A 115 -8.60 13.83 8.37
C ALA A 115 -8.63 12.61 7.44
N ILE A 116 -8.61 12.89 6.15
CA ILE A 116 -8.33 11.94 5.08
C ILE A 116 -6.94 12.30 4.54
N ILE A 117 -6.03 11.34 4.56
CA ILE A 117 -4.69 11.47 4.01
C ILE A 117 -4.67 10.71 2.69
N TRP A 118 -4.46 11.45 1.60
CA TRP A 118 -4.13 10.83 0.32
C TRP A 118 -2.64 10.53 0.29
N SER A 119 -2.29 9.27 0.13
CA SER A 119 -0.93 8.85 -0.21
C SER A 119 -0.47 9.57 -1.47
N HIS A 120 -1.34 9.63 -2.48
CA HIS A 120 -1.14 10.37 -3.73
C HIS A 120 -2.48 10.57 -4.48
N TYR A 121 -2.47 11.19 -5.66
CA TYR A 121 -3.70 11.63 -6.35
C TYR A 121 -4.41 10.57 -7.21
N HIS A 122 -3.90 9.34 -7.33
CA HIS A 122 -4.50 8.36 -8.23
C HIS A 122 -5.89 7.89 -7.75
N PHE A 123 -6.73 7.60 -8.73
CA PHE A 123 -8.17 7.41 -8.60
C PHE A 123 -8.61 6.31 -7.62
N ASP A 124 -7.78 5.28 -7.45
CA ASP A 124 -7.98 4.12 -6.59
C ASP A 124 -7.44 4.31 -5.16
N HIS A 125 -6.99 5.53 -4.83
CA HIS A 125 -6.59 5.96 -3.49
C HIS A 125 -7.48 7.08 -2.96
N ILE A 126 -8.01 7.92 -3.85
CA ILE A 126 -8.64 9.18 -3.45
C ILE A 126 -10.10 9.06 -3.00
N GLY A 127 -10.81 8.00 -3.42
CA GLY A 127 -12.22 7.77 -3.12
C GLY A 127 -13.14 8.96 -3.42
N ASP A 128 -14.00 9.31 -2.46
CA ASP A 128 -14.87 10.50 -2.54
C ASP A 128 -14.90 11.25 -1.20
N PRO A 129 -13.97 12.18 -0.97
CA PRO A 129 -13.95 12.98 0.26
C PRO A 129 -15.19 13.87 0.42
N SER A 130 -15.91 14.18 -0.67
CA SER A 130 -17.07 15.08 -0.62
C SER A 130 -18.24 14.52 0.20
N LEU A 131 -18.25 13.20 0.45
CA LEU A 131 -19.21 12.52 1.32
C LEU A 131 -18.97 12.79 2.81
N PHE A 132 -17.75 13.18 3.18
CA PHE A 132 -17.37 13.54 4.55
C PHE A 132 -17.71 15.01 4.82
N PRO A 133 -18.03 15.38 6.07
CA PRO A 133 -18.34 16.76 6.41
C PRO A 133 -17.14 17.69 6.15
N SER A 134 -17.41 18.99 6.02
CA SER A 134 -16.39 20.02 5.81
C SER A 134 -15.37 20.14 6.95
N THR A 135 -15.66 19.55 8.12
CA THR A 135 -14.76 19.49 9.27
C THR A 135 -13.67 18.43 9.13
N THR A 136 -13.79 17.51 8.16
CA THR A 136 -12.74 16.53 7.86
C THR A 136 -11.72 17.17 6.92
N ASP A 137 -10.48 17.30 7.40
CA ASP A 137 -9.37 17.83 6.61
C ASP A 137 -9.03 16.87 5.46
N LEU A 138 -8.62 17.42 4.31
CA LEU A 138 -7.94 16.65 3.26
C LEU A 138 -6.44 16.96 3.31
N VAL A 139 -5.63 15.93 3.52
CA VAL A 139 -4.18 16.01 3.63
C VAL A 139 -3.55 15.41 2.38
N VAL A 140 -2.59 16.13 1.80
CA VAL A 140 -1.89 15.75 0.56
C VAL A 140 -0.39 15.99 0.71
N GLY A 141 0.41 15.28 -0.09
CA GLY A 141 1.85 15.45 -0.06
C GLY A 141 2.37 16.69 -0.81
N PRO A 142 3.69 16.92 -0.80
CA PRO A 142 4.31 18.12 -1.35
C PRO A 142 3.95 18.37 -2.81
N THR A 143 3.79 19.63 -3.20
CA THR A 143 3.51 20.09 -4.58
C THR A 143 2.12 19.82 -5.14
N PHE A 144 1.27 19.04 -4.46
CA PHE A 144 -0.09 18.71 -4.89
C PHE A 144 -0.90 19.96 -5.28
N ILE A 145 -1.00 20.95 -4.40
CA ILE A 145 -1.81 22.17 -4.58
C ILE A 145 -1.35 22.90 -5.83
N SER A 146 -0.04 23.10 -5.98
CA SER A 146 0.52 23.82 -7.14
C SER A 146 0.24 23.12 -8.48
N ARG A 147 0.11 21.79 -8.48
CA ARG A 147 -0.13 20.99 -9.68
C ARG A 147 -1.61 20.83 -10.02
N PHE A 148 -2.46 20.73 -9.00
CA PHE A 148 -3.82 20.23 -9.14
C PHE A 148 -4.92 21.15 -8.63
N ALA A 149 -4.61 22.28 -7.98
CA ALA A 149 -5.60 23.27 -7.57
C ALA A 149 -5.64 24.46 -8.56
N PRO A 150 -6.82 24.83 -9.10
CA PRO A 150 -8.10 24.17 -8.93
C PRO A 150 -8.17 22.84 -9.69
N GLY A 151 -9.05 21.94 -9.25
CA GLY A 151 -9.30 20.64 -9.89
C GLY A 151 -10.42 20.72 -10.93
N TYR A 152 -10.92 19.57 -11.37
CA TYR A 152 -12.05 19.47 -12.29
C TYR A 152 -13.38 19.90 -11.61
N PRO A 153 -14.28 20.65 -12.29
CA PRO A 153 -14.23 21.06 -13.69
C PRO A 153 -13.53 22.40 -13.98
N GLU A 154 -13.10 23.14 -12.97
CA GLU A 154 -12.47 24.46 -13.14
C GLU A 154 -11.14 24.37 -13.92
N LYS A 155 -10.42 23.27 -13.78
CA LYS A 155 -9.30 22.85 -14.64
C LYS A 155 -9.69 21.58 -15.41
N PRO A 156 -9.95 21.65 -16.73
CA PRO A 156 -10.53 20.54 -17.50
C PRO A 156 -9.70 19.25 -17.52
N ASP A 157 -8.37 19.36 -17.48
CA ASP A 157 -7.40 18.27 -17.53
C ASP A 157 -6.90 17.81 -16.14
N ALA A 158 -7.48 18.35 -15.07
CA ALA A 158 -7.09 17.94 -13.72
C ALA A 158 -7.48 16.48 -13.45
N PRO A 159 -6.59 15.68 -12.84
CA PRO A 159 -6.86 14.28 -12.51
C PRO A 159 -7.71 14.11 -11.23
N VAL A 160 -7.98 15.20 -10.53
CA VAL A 160 -8.76 15.27 -9.28
C VAL A 160 -9.85 16.33 -9.39
N ARG A 161 -10.86 16.30 -8.51
CA ARG A 161 -12.02 17.19 -8.59
C ARG A 161 -11.92 18.31 -7.56
N SER A 162 -12.28 19.53 -7.93
CA SER A 162 -12.39 20.63 -6.95
C SER A 162 -13.39 20.36 -5.83
N SER A 163 -14.35 19.46 -6.06
CA SER A 163 -15.29 19.01 -5.02
C SER A 163 -14.60 18.30 -3.86
N ASP A 164 -13.44 17.69 -4.09
CA ASP A 164 -12.78 16.82 -3.11
C ASP A 164 -12.31 17.64 -1.89
N TRP A 165 -11.97 18.93 -2.08
CA TRP A 165 -11.62 19.85 -1.00
C TRP A 165 -12.54 21.08 -0.89
N ARG A 166 -13.71 21.07 -1.54
CA ARG A 166 -14.62 22.22 -1.47
C ARG A 166 -15.15 22.40 -0.05
N GLY A 167 -14.93 23.59 0.52
CA GLY A 167 -15.46 23.97 1.83
C GLY A 167 -14.77 23.30 3.02
N ARG A 168 -13.66 22.56 2.81
CA ARG A 168 -12.83 21.97 3.88
C ARG A 168 -11.41 22.48 3.81
N SER A 169 -10.60 22.14 4.80
CA SER A 169 -9.16 22.40 4.78
C SER A 169 -8.47 21.48 3.77
N LEU A 170 -7.63 22.05 2.90
CA LEU A 170 -6.68 21.29 2.07
C LEU A 170 -5.27 21.56 2.61
N ARG A 171 -4.66 20.54 3.21
CA ARG A 171 -3.39 20.63 3.92
C ARG A 171 -2.30 19.92 3.13
N GLU A 172 -1.47 20.69 2.44
CA GLU A 172 -0.25 20.18 1.82
C GLU A 172 0.86 20.05 2.87
N MET A 173 1.49 18.88 2.94
CA MET A 173 2.56 18.60 3.89
C MET A 173 3.89 19.19 3.43
N ASP A 174 4.50 20.02 4.28
CA ASP A 174 5.87 20.54 4.10
C ASP A 174 6.85 19.75 4.97
N PHE A 175 7.48 18.74 4.40
CA PHE A 175 8.43 17.87 5.10
C PHE A 175 9.76 18.56 5.49
N ASP A 176 10.02 19.78 4.99
CA ASP A 176 11.24 20.53 5.28
C ASP A 176 11.09 21.47 6.48
N GLN A 177 9.90 22.06 6.65
CA GLN A 177 9.63 23.06 7.68
C GLN A 177 8.64 22.62 8.76
N HIS A 178 8.02 21.44 8.65
CA HIS A 178 7.07 20.97 9.66
C HIS A 178 7.71 20.90 11.06
N PRO A 179 7.02 21.33 12.14
CA PRO A 179 7.56 21.26 13.50
C PRO A 179 7.83 19.82 13.96
N GLY A 180 7.01 18.86 13.52
CA GLY A 180 7.19 17.43 13.78
C GLY A 180 8.12 16.71 12.79
N LYS A 181 8.98 17.44 12.06
CA LYS A 181 9.88 16.82 11.07
C LYS A 181 10.91 15.91 11.74
N VAL A 182 11.08 14.72 11.18
CA VAL A 182 12.06 13.71 11.58
C VAL A 182 12.60 13.00 10.33
N THR A 183 13.56 12.10 10.51
CA THR A 183 14.05 11.23 9.44
C THR A 183 13.96 9.79 9.93
N ILE A 184 13.31 8.93 9.15
CA ILE A 184 13.16 7.51 9.46
C ILE A 184 13.66 6.72 8.25
N GLY A 185 14.68 5.90 8.47
CA GLY A 185 15.46 5.33 7.38
C GLY A 185 16.03 6.44 6.49
N ARG A 186 15.69 6.41 5.21
CA ARG A 186 16.14 7.39 4.20
C ARG A 186 15.11 8.48 3.87
N PHE A 187 13.97 8.49 4.56
CA PHE A 187 12.84 9.36 4.23
C PHE A 187 12.73 10.52 5.20
N LYS A 188 12.43 11.70 4.66
CA LYS A 188 11.88 12.78 5.47
C LYS A 188 10.51 12.34 5.96
N ALA A 189 10.23 12.58 7.22
CA ALA A 189 8.97 12.17 7.83
C ALA A 189 8.42 13.27 8.73
N ILE A 190 7.12 13.19 8.99
CA ILE A 190 6.39 14.07 9.90
C ILE A 190 5.75 13.17 10.96
N ASP A 191 6.09 13.39 12.22
CA ASP A 191 5.31 12.88 13.35
C ASP A 191 3.99 13.65 13.42
N TRP A 192 2.89 12.97 13.09
CA TRP A 192 1.58 13.59 12.92
C TRP A 192 0.99 14.06 14.24
N PHE A 193 1.06 13.22 15.27
CA PHE A 193 0.55 13.53 16.61
C PHE A 193 1.60 14.21 17.51
N GLY A 194 2.88 14.13 17.14
CA GLY A 194 4.00 14.70 17.91
C GLY A 194 4.39 13.85 19.12
N ASP A 195 3.87 12.63 19.20
CA ASP A 195 4.10 11.68 20.29
C ASP A 195 4.78 10.38 19.80
N GLY A 196 5.07 10.30 18.51
CA GLY A 196 5.75 9.19 17.87
C GLY A 196 4.91 7.94 17.60
N SER A 197 3.59 8.07 17.63
CA SER A 197 2.62 6.99 17.38
C SER A 197 2.25 6.82 15.89
N PHE A 198 2.28 7.89 15.09
CA PHE A 198 2.01 7.83 13.65
C PHE A 198 2.83 8.85 12.86
N TYR A 199 3.44 8.39 11.76
CA TYR A 199 4.26 9.22 10.89
C TYR A 199 3.76 9.19 9.45
N LEU A 200 3.89 10.32 8.76
CA LEU A 200 3.87 10.38 7.30
C LEU A 200 5.32 10.38 6.81
N LEU A 201 5.63 9.60 5.79
CA LEU A 201 6.96 9.52 5.16
C LEU A 201 6.84 10.02 3.72
N HIS A 202 7.66 10.98 3.31
CA HIS A 202 7.72 11.43 1.92
C HIS A 202 8.49 10.40 1.10
N THR A 203 7.78 9.70 0.22
CA THR A 203 8.28 8.60 -0.61
C THR A 203 8.03 8.89 -2.10
N PRO A 204 8.63 9.97 -2.64
CA PRO A 204 8.39 10.40 -4.02
C PRO A 204 8.90 9.38 -5.04
N GLY A 205 8.43 9.50 -6.28
CA GLY A 205 8.94 8.75 -7.43
C GLY A 205 7.82 8.23 -8.31
N HIS A 206 6.89 7.45 -7.73
CA HIS A 206 5.62 7.11 -8.41
C HIS A 206 4.87 8.39 -8.79
N THR A 207 4.64 9.23 -7.79
CA THR A 207 4.29 10.64 -7.97
C THR A 207 5.19 11.53 -7.10
N PRO A 208 5.34 12.83 -7.43
CA PRO A 208 6.11 13.77 -6.61
C PRO A 208 5.63 13.90 -5.17
N GLU A 209 4.31 13.84 -4.99
CA GLU A 209 3.65 14.03 -3.70
C GLU A 209 3.43 12.73 -2.93
N HIS A 210 3.89 11.59 -3.44
CA HIS A 210 3.62 10.28 -2.83
C HIS A 210 4.12 10.21 -1.37
N MET A 211 3.28 9.66 -0.49
CA MET A 211 3.57 9.45 0.91
C MET A 211 3.22 8.03 1.36
N CYS A 212 4.03 7.49 2.26
CA CYS A 212 3.68 6.30 3.04
C CYS A 212 3.23 6.72 4.45
N GLY A 213 2.36 5.92 5.07
CA GLY A 213 2.05 6.03 6.50
C GLY A 213 2.87 5.01 7.30
N LEU A 214 3.36 5.38 8.49
CA LEU A 214 4.03 4.47 9.42
C LEU A 214 3.38 4.58 10.80
N ALA A 215 2.62 3.57 11.18
CA ALA A 215 1.91 3.51 12.45
C ALA A 215 2.66 2.63 13.44
N ARG A 216 2.91 3.12 14.65
CA ARG A 216 3.32 2.30 15.78
C ARG A 216 2.08 1.69 16.42
N VAL A 217 1.98 0.38 16.43
CA VAL A 217 0.84 -0.35 17.02
C VAL A 217 1.18 -0.99 18.36
N GLN A 218 2.47 -1.25 18.60
CA GLN A 218 3.03 -1.66 19.90
C GLN A 218 4.43 -1.05 20.05
N SER A 219 5.03 -1.10 21.25
CA SER A 219 6.32 -0.44 21.56
C SER A 219 7.42 -0.64 20.50
N ASP A 220 7.52 -1.85 19.96
CA ASP A 220 8.51 -2.30 18.96
C ASP A 220 7.84 -2.92 17.71
N SER A 221 6.61 -2.51 17.40
CA SER A 221 5.81 -3.07 16.29
C SER A 221 5.15 -1.97 15.49
N PHE A 222 5.37 -1.98 14.18
CA PHE A 222 4.91 -0.96 13.25
C PHE A 222 4.22 -1.57 12.03
N ILE A 223 3.35 -0.78 11.42
CA ILE A 223 2.74 -1.06 10.12
C ILE A 223 3.12 0.09 9.19
N LEU A 224 3.75 -0.24 8.06
CA LEU A 224 3.99 0.70 6.97
C LEU A 224 2.92 0.51 5.91
N MET A 225 2.09 1.53 5.73
CA MET A 225 1.08 1.66 4.68
C MET A 225 1.76 2.24 3.46
N GLY A 226 2.11 1.38 2.51
CA GLY A 226 3.02 1.67 1.41
C GLY A 226 2.37 2.34 0.20
N ALA A 227 1.04 2.30 0.10
CA ALA A 227 0.30 2.74 -1.09
C ALA A 227 0.97 2.21 -2.37
N ASP A 228 1.32 3.11 -3.30
CA ASP A 228 1.95 2.81 -4.59
C ASP A 228 3.45 3.12 -4.58
N CYS A 229 4.08 3.12 -3.41
CA CYS A 229 5.54 3.06 -3.36
C CYS A 229 6.05 1.79 -4.05
N ALA A 230 5.22 0.75 -4.13
CA ALA A 230 5.33 -0.39 -5.03
C ALA A 230 3.92 -0.94 -5.32
N HIS A 231 3.71 -1.47 -6.53
CA HIS A 231 2.46 -2.09 -6.99
C HIS A 231 2.43 -3.60 -6.72
N HIS A 232 3.59 -4.25 -6.64
CA HIS A 232 3.70 -5.68 -6.37
C HIS A 232 4.83 -5.98 -5.36
N PRO A 233 4.69 -6.95 -4.44
CA PRO A 233 5.75 -7.26 -3.46
C PRO A 233 7.09 -7.63 -4.10
N GLY A 234 7.06 -8.19 -5.31
CA GLY A 234 8.25 -8.50 -6.12
C GLY A 234 9.09 -7.27 -6.52
N GLU A 235 8.61 -6.03 -6.35
CA GLU A 235 9.43 -4.82 -6.57
C GLU A 235 10.38 -4.52 -5.40
N PHE A 236 10.04 -4.95 -4.18
CA PHE A 236 10.88 -4.74 -2.99
C PHE A 236 11.33 -6.05 -2.32
N ARG A 237 10.97 -7.22 -2.88
CA ARG A 237 11.43 -8.55 -2.43
C ARG A 237 11.93 -9.38 -3.61
N PRO A 238 12.96 -10.22 -3.42
CA PRO A 238 13.85 -10.31 -2.26
C PRO A 238 14.88 -9.16 -2.22
N THR A 239 15.62 -9.07 -1.12
CA THR A 239 16.78 -8.18 -0.98
C THR A 239 17.97 -8.89 -0.35
N LYS A 240 19.15 -8.26 -0.31
CA LYS A 240 20.32 -8.78 0.41
C LYS A 240 20.06 -9.01 1.90
N GLN A 241 19.25 -8.15 2.51
CA GLN A 241 18.87 -8.23 3.92
C GLN A 241 17.77 -9.27 4.15
N SER A 242 17.01 -9.59 3.11
CA SER A 242 15.92 -10.57 3.15
C SER A 242 15.89 -11.41 1.87
N PRO A 243 16.87 -12.31 1.67
CA PRO A 243 16.91 -13.16 0.49
C PRO A 243 15.80 -14.22 0.55
N ILE A 244 15.47 -14.80 -0.61
CA ILE A 244 14.59 -15.97 -0.67
C ILE A 244 15.22 -17.09 0.18
N PRO A 245 14.49 -17.70 1.13
CA PRO A 245 15.03 -18.76 1.97
C PRO A 245 15.24 -20.05 1.16
N GLU A 246 16.14 -20.91 1.61
CA GLU A 246 16.35 -22.23 0.99
C GLU A 246 15.05 -23.05 0.91
N ILE A 247 14.22 -22.91 1.95
CA ILE A 247 12.91 -23.52 2.09
C ILE A 247 11.91 -22.44 2.48
N ILE A 248 10.82 -22.34 1.72
CA ILE A 248 9.70 -21.45 2.03
C ILE A 248 8.59 -22.29 2.68
N GLN A 249 8.20 -21.88 3.89
CA GLN A 249 7.12 -22.46 4.67
C GLN A 249 6.34 -21.35 5.41
N PRO A 250 4.99 -21.28 5.29
CA PRO A 250 4.15 -22.12 4.43
C PRO A 250 4.51 -21.97 2.95
N SER A 251 4.20 -23.00 2.15
CA SER A 251 4.49 -22.95 0.71
C SER A 251 3.64 -21.86 0.04
N PRO A 252 4.23 -21.04 -0.85
CA PRO A 252 3.48 -20.11 -1.68
C PRO A 252 2.76 -20.83 -2.83
N LEU A 253 2.90 -22.15 -2.97
CA LEU A 253 2.28 -22.91 -4.06
C LEU A 253 1.38 -24.02 -3.50
N PRO A 254 0.34 -23.70 -2.69
CA PRO A 254 -0.41 -24.70 -1.93
C PRO A 254 -1.10 -25.76 -2.81
N SER A 255 -1.44 -25.42 -4.05
CA SER A 255 -2.04 -26.35 -5.03
C SER A 255 -1.01 -27.12 -5.88
N HIS A 256 0.28 -26.82 -5.78
CA HIS A 256 1.30 -27.49 -6.60
C HIS A 256 1.56 -28.92 -6.10
N PRO A 257 1.53 -29.95 -6.96
CA PRO A 257 1.59 -31.35 -6.54
C PRO A 257 2.89 -31.71 -5.81
N GLN A 258 4.00 -31.06 -6.16
CA GLN A 258 5.32 -31.32 -5.56
C GLN A 258 5.67 -30.34 -4.43
N TYR A 259 5.12 -29.13 -4.49
CA TYR A 259 5.58 -28.01 -3.65
C TYR A 259 4.50 -27.51 -2.69
N GLY A 260 3.33 -28.16 -2.60
CA GLY A 260 2.19 -27.71 -1.79
C GLY A 260 2.45 -27.58 -0.30
N THR A 261 3.40 -28.31 0.26
CA THR A 261 3.73 -28.27 1.70
C THR A 261 5.06 -27.58 1.98
N VAL A 262 6.07 -27.86 1.16
CA VAL A 262 7.43 -27.33 1.30
C VAL A 262 7.91 -26.90 -0.08
N CYS A 263 8.28 -25.62 -0.22
CA CYS A 263 8.71 -25.06 -1.50
C CYS A 263 10.20 -24.70 -1.46
N PRO A 264 11.06 -25.31 -2.28
CA PRO A 264 12.46 -24.92 -2.36
C PRO A 264 12.60 -23.54 -3.00
N GLY A 265 13.17 -22.56 -2.28
CA GLY A 265 13.18 -21.17 -2.77
C GLY A 265 13.98 -20.96 -4.06
N HIS A 266 14.98 -21.81 -4.33
CA HIS A 266 15.83 -21.71 -5.52
C HIS A 266 15.08 -21.89 -6.84
N ILE A 267 13.88 -22.48 -6.84
CA ILE A 267 13.09 -22.68 -8.07
C ILE A 267 12.64 -21.35 -8.68
N PHE A 268 12.58 -20.28 -7.88
CA PHE A 268 12.25 -18.93 -8.34
C PHE A 268 13.47 -18.11 -8.77
N ALA A 269 14.70 -18.60 -8.53
CA ALA A 269 15.92 -17.81 -8.73
C ALA A 269 16.16 -17.43 -10.20
N GLN A 270 15.58 -18.15 -11.17
CA GLN A 270 15.75 -17.87 -12.60
C GLN A 270 14.78 -16.79 -13.13
N LEU A 271 13.84 -16.31 -12.32
CA LEU A 271 12.85 -15.33 -12.71
C LEU A 271 13.31 -13.90 -12.37
N GLY A 272 12.58 -12.93 -12.91
CA GLY A 272 12.67 -11.53 -12.53
C GLY A 272 13.83 -10.75 -13.14
N TYR A 273 14.06 -9.55 -12.59
CA TYR A 273 14.97 -8.53 -13.09
C TYR A 273 16.43 -9.00 -13.21
N LYS A 274 16.86 -9.89 -12.32
CA LYS A 274 18.20 -10.46 -12.32
C LYS A 274 18.15 -11.99 -12.18
N PRO A 275 17.99 -12.73 -13.30
CA PRO A 275 18.00 -14.19 -13.28
C PRO A 275 19.28 -14.77 -12.64
N GLY A 276 19.09 -15.84 -11.87
CA GLY A 276 20.11 -16.46 -11.02
C GLY A 276 20.27 -15.83 -9.64
N SER A 277 19.48 -14.80 -9.30
CA SER A 277 19.55 -14.13 -8.00
C SER A 277 18.48 -14.61 -7.03
N THR A 278 18.81 -14.66 -5.74
CA THR A 278 17.86 -14.88 -4.64
C THR A 278 17.77 -13.68 -3.70
N ASP A 279 18.46 -12.59 -4.02
CA ASP A 279 18.62 -11.42 -3.15
C ASP A 279 18.39 -10.07 -3.87
N THR A 280 17.77 -10.14 -5.05
CA THR A 280 17.42 -9.00 -5.90
C THR A 280 15.94 -9.06 -6.25
N PRO A 281 15.20 -7.94 -6.24
CA PRO A 281 13.77 -7.93 -6.57
C PRO A 281 13.44 -8.57 -7.92
N PHE A 282 12.24 -9.15 -8.01
CA PHE A 282 11.73 -9.74 -9.25
C PHE A 282 11.40 -8.66 -10.28
N PHE A 283 10.95 -7.50 -9.81
CA PHE A 283 10.55 -6.39 -10.64
C PHE A 283 11.27 -5.10 -10.23
N ILE A 284 11.30 -4.15 -11.15
CA ILE A 284 11.53 -2.74 -10.89
C ILE A 284 10.35 -1.95 -11.50
N PRO A 285 10.12 -0.71 -11.06
CA PRO A 285 9.06 0.11 -11.62
C PRO A 285 9.22 0.31 -13.13
N ALA A 286 8.12 0.37 -13.87
CA ALA A 286 8.16 0.73 -15.28
C ALA A 286 8.47 2.23 -15.44
N PRO A 287 9.49 2.61 -16.22
CA PRO A 287 9.84 4.03 -16.42
C PRO A 287 8.69 4.87 -17.00
N ASP A 288 7.85 4.27 -17.86
CA ASP A 288 6.78 5.00 -18.56
C ASP A 288 5.57 5.32 -17.67
N TYR A 289 5.46 4.67 -16.50
CA TYR A 289 4.35 4.86 -15.56
C TYR A 289 4.81 5.43 -14.21
N THR A 290 6.08 5.84 -14.12
CA THR A 290 6.63 6.53 -12.95
C THR A 290 6.96 7.97 -13.29
N HIS A 291 6.67 8.89 -12.37
CA HIS A 291 7.01 10.30 -12.58
C HIS A 291 8.52 10.54 -12.62
N ASP A 292 9.25 9.89 -11.70
CA ASP A 292 10.70 9.90 -11.63
C ASP A 292 11.18 8.48 -11.30
N PHE A 293 11.74 7.81 -12.31
CA PHE A 293 12.16 6.42 -12.22
C PHE A 293 13.25 6.21 -11.15
N ASP A 294 14.27 7.07 -11.10
CA ASP A 294 15.39 6.93 -10.19
C ASP A 294 14.95 7.16 -8.74
N GLU A 295 14.11 8.18 -8.52
CA GLU A 295 13.55 8.47 -7.20
C GLU A 295 12.54 7.38 -6.77
N CYS A 296 11.75 6.83 -7.71
CA CYS A 296 10.87 5.69 -7.43
C CYS A 296 11.69 4.48 -6.99
N CYS A 297 12.75 4.13 -7.72
CA CYS A 297 13.69 3.08 -7.31
C CYS A 297 14.33 3.38 -5.94
N ARG A 298 14.66 4.64 -5.63
CA ARG A 298 15.19 5.03 -4.31
C ARG A 298 14.16 4.78 -3.20
N SER A 299 12.89 5.08 -3.45
CA SER A 299 11.77 4.88 -2.52
C SER A 299 11.43 3.40 -2.34
N VAL A 300 11.31 2.62 -3.42
CA VAL A 300 11.14 1.15 -3.38
C VAL A 300 12.25 0.51 -2.54
N ASN A 301 13.51 0.86 -2.82
CA ASN A 301 14.65 0.37 -2.04
C ASN A 301 14.61 0.82 -0.57
N GLY A 302 14.02 1.98 -0.28
CA GLY A 302 13.82 2.45 1.08
C GLY A 302 12.78 1.62 1.82
N ILE A 303 11.60 1.39 1.26
CA ILE A 303 10.59 0.54 1.89
C ILE A 303 11.07 -0.91 2.05
N ALA A 304 11.96 -1.39 1.18
CA ALA A 304 12.57 -2.71 1.32
C ALA A 304 13.43 -2.85 2.60
N GLU A 305 14.01 -1.75 3.09
CA GLU A 305 14.73 -1.72 4.39
C GLU A 305 13.76 -1.87 5.57
N PHE A 306 12.56 -1.29 5.47
CA PHE A 306 11.48 -1.51 6.43
C PHE A 306 10.96 -2.95 6.35
N ASP A 307 10.77 -3.49 5.15
CA ASP A 307 10.32 -4.87 4.96
C ASP A 307 11.33 -5.90 5.48
N ALA A 308 12.63 -5.59 5.47
CA ALA A 308 13.65 -6.44 6.08
C ALA A 308 13.61 -6.44 7.61
N SER A 309 13.01 -5.44 8.25
CA SER A 309 12.96 -5.32 9.72
C SER A 309 11.84 -6.16 10.33
N GLU A 310 12.16 -7.02 11.30
CA GLU A 310 11.16 -7.82 12.04
C GLU A 310 10.15 -6.96 12.85
N GLN A 311 10.41 -5.66 13.00
CA GLN A 311 9.53 -4.72 13.70
C GLN A 311 8.47 -4.09 12.80
N VAL A 312 8.54 -4.26 11.48
CA VAL A 312 7.64 -3.56 10.55
C VAL A 312 6.90 -4.55 9.65
N LEU A 313 5.57 -4.48 9.63
CA LEU A 313 4.75 -5.09 8.59
C LEU A 313 4.53 -4.07 7.47
N VAL A 314 5.09 -4.33 6.29
CA VAL A 314 4.86 -3.50 5.09
C VAL A 314 3.64 -4.03 4.35
N LEU A 315 2.65 -3.16 4.13
CA LEU A 315 1.43 -3.42 3.36
C LEU A 315 1.30 -2.36 2.26
N ILE A 316 1.49 -2.76 1.02
CA ILE A 316 1.18 -1.92 -0.15
C ILE A 316 -0.31 -2.01 -0.50
N ALA A 317 -0.84 -1.06 -1.26
CA ALA A 317 -2.28 -1.00 -1.55
C ALA A 317 -2.78 -2.20 -2.37
N HIS A 318 -1.91 -2.76 -3.21
CA HIS A 318 -2.28 -3.69 -4.28
C HIS A 318 -1.74 -5.12 -4.07
N ASP A 319 -1.33 -5.47 -2.85
CA ASP A 319 -0.94 -6.86 -2.56
C ASP A 319 -2.18 -7.76 -2.43
N HIS A 320 -2.53 -8.41 -3.54
CA HIS A 320 -3.64 -9.36 -3.59
C HIS A 320 -3.35 -10.68 -2.87
N THR A 321 -2.09 -11.06 -2.68
CA THR A 321 -1.73 -12.36 -2.07
C THR A 321 -2.05 -12.42 -0.58
N MET A 322 -2.13 -11.25 0.05
CA MET A 322 -2.58 -11.12 1.44
C MET A 322 -4.10 -11.29 1.62
N LEU A 323 -4.90 -11.33 0.54
CA LEU A 323 -6.36 -11.40 0.63
C LEU A 323 -6.86 -12.65 1.37
N SER A 324 -6.29 -13.83 1.11
CA SER A 324 -6.70 -15.08 1.76
C SER A 324 -6.50 -15.01 3.28
N ILE A 325 -5.33 -14.52 3.70
CA ILE A 325 -4.99 -14.25 5.11
C ILE A 325 -5.98 -13.25 5.70
N PHE A 326 -6.21 -12.11 5.04
CA PHE A 326 -7.06 -11.05 5.58
C PHE A 326 -8.56 -11.42 5.60
N LYS A 327 -9.02 -12.30 4.71
CA LYS A 327 -10.38 -12.86 4.79
C LYS A 327 -10.52 -13.91 5.89
N GLY A 328 -9.42 -14.47 6.38
CA GLY A 328 -9.41 -15.53 7.40
C GLY A 328 -9.66 -16.93 6.82
N GLU A 329 -9.42 -17.13 5.53
CA GLU A 329 -9.71 -18.39 4.84
C GLU A 329 -8.86 -19.57 5.38
N GLU A 330 -7.64 -19.30 5.85
CA GLU A 330 -6.70 -20.33 6.31
C GLU A 330 -6.95 -20.82 7.76
N ASP A 331 -7.40 -19.93 8.65
CA ASP A 331 -7.48 -20.22 10.09
C ASP A 331 -8.93 -20.40 10.60
N GLY A 332 -9.94 -20.31 9.72
CA GLY A 332 -11.36 -20.40 10.10
C GLY A 332 -11.83 -19.28 11.04
N ASP A 333 -11.07 -18.20 11.10
CA ASP A 333 -11.24 -17.06 11.99
C ASP A 333 -12.05 -15.94 11.30
N ASN A 334 -12.40 -14.90 12.06
CA ASN A 334 -13.15 -13.75 11.57
C ASN A 334 -12.36 -12.85 10.59
N GLY A 335 -11.14 -13.19 10.15
CA GLY A 335 -10.34 -12.35 9.26
C GLY A 335 -9.86 -11.04 9.91
N TRP A 336 -9.21 -10.20 9.11
CA TRP A 336 -8.50 -8.98 9.53
C TRP A 336 -9.09 -7.69 8.99
N PHE A 337 -10.08 -7.78 8.11
CA PHE A 337 -10.76 -6.58 7.61
C PHE A 337 -11.67 -5.97 8.68
N PHE A 338 -11.68 -4.65 8.74
CA PHE A 338 -12.65 -3.84 9.43
C PHE A 338 -14.08 -4.29 9.08
N PRO A 339 -15.00 -4.36 10.06
CA PRO A 339 -14.86 -3.95 11.47
C PRO A 339 -14.31 -5.05 12.40
N LYS A 340 -13.94 -6.21 11.85
CA LYS A 340 -13.84 -7.43 12.65
C LYS A 340 -12.63 -7.45 13.57
N ARG A 341 -11.51 -6.88 13.13
CA ARG A 341 -10.23 -6.90 13.85
C ARG A 341 -9.33 -5.75 13.43
N SER A 342 -8.51 -5.24 14.36
CA SER A 342 -7.40 -4.35 14.08
C SER A 342 -6.10 -5.13 13.82
N LEU A 343 -5.18 -4.55 13.05
CA LEU A 343 -3.85 -5.10 12.77
C LEU A 343 -2.87 -4.95 13.96
N ASP A 344 -3.33 -4.49 15.12
CA ASP A 344 -2.45 -4.06 16.22
C ASP A 344 -1.55 -5.19 16.77
N LYS A 345 -2.01 -6.44 16.62
CA LYS A 345 -1.31 -7.66 17.05
C LYS A 345 -0.84 -8.51 15.87
N TRP A 346 -0.52 -7.87 14.74
CA TRP A 346 -0.08 -8.58 13.53
C TRP A 346 1.15 -9.45 13.77
N ARG A 347 2.03 -9.03 14.69
CA ARG A 347 3.30 -9.69 14.98
C ARG A 347 3.07 -10.99 15.75
N GLU A 348 2.24 -10.98 16.78
CA GLU A 348 1.84 -12.19 17.50
C GLU A 348 1.05 -13.16 16.63
N ALA A 349 0.25 -12.63 15.70
CA ALA A 349 -0.45 -13.44 14.70
C ALA A 349 0.46 -13.96 13.58
N GLY A 350 1.73 -13.54 13.53
CA GLY A 350 2.70 -13.97 12.54
C GLY A 350 2.38 -13.52 11.12
N LEU A 351 1.59 -12.45 10.92
CA LEU A 351 1.09 -12.06 9.60
C LEU A 351 2.21 -11.82 8.59
N LYS A 352 3.30 -11.18 9.04
CA LYS A 352 4.47 -10.97 8.19
C LYS A 352 5.05 -12.29 7.68
N ASN A 353 5.26 -13.26 8.56
CA ASN A 353 5.84 -14.54 8.18
C ASN A 353 4.92 -15.36 7.28
N LYS A 354 3.61 -15.31 7.51
CA LYS A 354 2.60 -15.96 6.65
C LYS A 354 2.59 -15.36 5.24
N GLY A 355 2.66 -14.03 5.14
CA GLY A 355 2.49 -13.31 3.87
C GLY A 355 3.75 -13.04 3.06
N LYS A 356 4.94 -13.04 3.68
CA LYS A 356 6.17 -12.48 3.09
C LYS A 356 6.51 -12.99 1.69
N TRP A 357 6.30 -14.28 1.46
CA TRP A 357 6.65 -14.96 0.22
C TRP A 357 5.44 -15.43 -0.59
N LEU A 358 4.21 -15.07 -0.20
CA LEU A 358 3.00 -15.52 -0.92
C LEU A 358 2.95 -14.99 -2.34
N PHE A 359 3.47 -13.78 -2.61
CA PHE A 359 3.58 -13.23 -3.97
C PHE A 359 4.29 -14.15 -4.98
N LEU A 360 5.05 -15.15 -4.54
CA LEU A 360 5.66 -16.14 -5.43
C LEU A 360 4.61 -17.08 -6.06
N GLU A 361 3.38 -17.11 -5.54
CA GLU A 361 2.25 -17.85 -6.11
C GLU A 361 1.84 -17.35 -7.50
N ASP A 362 2.17 -16.09 -7.80
CA ASP A 362 1.90 -15.42 -9.08
C ASP A 362 2.71 -15.98 -10.24
N PHE A 363 3.80 -16.70 -9.95
CA PHE A 363 4.73 -17.15 -10.97
C PHE A 363 4.51 -18.62 -11.29
N GLU A 364 4.41 -18.90 -12.59
CA GLU A 364 4.46 -20.27 -13.08
C GLU A 364 5.83 -20.89 -12.75
N VAL A 365 5.80 -22.04 -12.06
CA VAL A 365 6.99 -22.84 -11.82
C VAL A 365 6.85 -24.15 -12.60
N PRO A 366 7.84 -24.54 -13.43
CA PRO A 366 7.80 -25.81 -14.13
C PRO A 366 7.73 -26.97 -13.13
N SER A 367 6.78 -27.89 -13.34
CA SER A 367 6.88 -29.21 -12.72
C SER A 367 8.13 -29.88 -13.27
N THR A 368 9.13 -30.16 -12.43
CA THR A 368 10.21 -31.04 -12.86
C THR A 368 9.58 -32.41 -13.10
N GLU A 369 9.33 -32.78 -14.35
CA GLU A 369 8.98 -34.16 -14.69
C GLU A 369 10.07 -35.07 -14.11
N SER A 370 9.64 -35.99 -13.25
CA SER A 370 10.48 -37.02 -12.62
C SER A 370 10.93 -38.08 -13.60
#